data_AF-A0AAN8IEV4-F1
#
_entry.id   AF-A0AAN8IEV4-F1
#
_cell.length_a   1.000
_cell.length_b   1.000
_cell.length_c   1.000
_cell.angle_alpha   90.00
_cell.angle_beta   90.00
_cell.angle_gamma   90.00
#
_symmetry.space_group_name_H-M   'P 1'
#
loop_
_entity.id
_entity.type
_entity.pdbx_description
1 polymer ?
#
loop_
_entity_poly.entity_id
_entity_poly.type
_entity_poly.pdbx_seq_one_letter_code
_entity_poly.pdbx_strand_id
1 'polypeptide(L)'
;ISDFGLSKIAEELGGKGGENEGEPPLEQIPLRWMAPECLKRPQLWSLKSDVWSFGVLLYEIFNEGQKPWPDDPPKKIATLIRKGKMLEFPPKTPAQIKEMVAKIWSLTPDQRPTMNEIATSITALRKEIKLTNPSKAVIKQVISVSRSKSETNADDDDESLRSKTSRSTEK
;
A
#
# COMPACT_ATOMS: atom_id res chain seq x y z
N ILE A 1 -1.31 6.30 4.01
CA ILE A 1 -1.32 4.84 3.79
C ILE A 1 -2.20 4.26 4.89
N SER A 2 -3.26 3.54 4.55
CA SER A 2 -4.19 2.90 5.50
C SER A 2 -3.95 1.39 5.58
N ASP A 3 -4.59 0.71 6.54
CA ASP A 3 -4.71 -0.76 6.58
C ASP A 3 -3.40 -1.56 6.81
N PHE A 4 -2.37 -0.91 7.35
CA PHE A 4 -1.12 -1.57 7.70
C PHE A 4 -1.30 -2.63 8.79
N GLY A 5 -0.79 -3.83 8.54
CA GLY A 5 -0.75 -4.92 9.53
C GLY A 5 -2.05 -5.72 9.68
N LEU A 6 -3.14 -5.32 9.00
CA LEU A 6 -4.43 -6.02 9.11
C LEU A 6 -4.36 -7.49 8.66
N SER A 7 -3.54 -7.81 7.65
CA SER A 7 -3.38 -9.20 7.16
C SER A 7 -2.75 -10.13 8.21
N LYS A 8 -1.81 -9.64 9.02
CA LYS A 8 -1.22 -10.43 10.11
C LYS A 8 -2.17 -10.58 11.28
N ILE A 9 -2.90 -9.51 11.61
CA ILE A 9 -3.90 -9.53 12.67
C ILE A 9 -5.02 -10.53 12.34
N ALA A 10 -5.45 -10.60 11.07
CA ALA A 10 -6.45 -11.59 10.64
C ALA A 10 -5.95 -13.04 10.75
N GLU A 11 -4.68 -13.29 10.42
CA GLU A 11 -4.04 -14.62 10.56
C GLU A 11 -3.87 -15.01 12.05
N GLU A 12 -3.46 -14.07 12.90
CA GLU A 12 -3.31 -14.26 14.35
C GLU A 12 -4.66 -14.45 15.07
N LEU A 13 -5.71 -13.73 14.65
CA LEU A 13 -7.07 -13.89 15.19
C LEU A 13 -7.79 -15.12 14.63
N GLY A 14 -7.47 -15.55 13.40
CA GLY A 14 -7.96 -16.79 12.78
C GLY A 14 -7.27 -18.06 13.29
N GLY A 15 -6.15 -17.93 14.00
CA GLY A 15 -5.33 -19.02 14.56
C GLY A 15 -5.94 -19.83 15.71
N LYS A 16 -7.26 -19.83 15.88
CA LYS A 16 -8.02 -20.79 16.72
C LYS A 16 -9.00 -21.66 15.91
N GLY A 17 -8.80 -21.79 14.60
CA GLY A 17 -9.47 -22.79 13.74
C GLY A 17 -8.59 -24.03 13.56
N GLY A 18 -9.17 -25.22 13.75
CA GLY A 18 -8.47 -26.50 13.71
C GLY A 18 -7.88 -26.89 12.35
N GLU A 19 -7.22 -28.04 12.33
CA GLU A 19 -6.33 -28.62 11.30
C GLU A 19 -6.97 -28.90 9.91
N ASN A 20 -8.11 -28.29 9.58
CA ASN A 20 -8.88 -28.51 8.35
C ASN A 20 -9.41 -27.21 7.71
N GLU A 21 -8.73 -26.08 7.85
CA GLU A 21 -9.08 -24.89 7.05
C GLU A 21 -8.14 -24.77 5.85
N GLY A 22 -8.70 -25.09 4.68
CA GLY A 22 -8.02 -25.00 3.39
C GLY A 22 -7.46 -23.61 3.13
N GLU A 23 -6.47 -23.55 2.24
CA GLU A 23 -5.79 -22.32 1.82
C GLU A 23 -6.78 -21.16 1.66
N PRO A 24 -6.51 -19.97 2.26
CA PRO A 24 -7.38 -18.83 2.07
C PRO A 24 -7.57 -18.62 0.57
N PRO A 25 -8.81 -18.37 0.10
CA PRO A 25 -9.09 -18.22 -1.32
C PRO A 25 -8.08 -17.26 -1.95
N LEU A 26 -7.49 -17.62 -3.10
CA LEU A 26 -6.52 -16.78 -3.81
C LEU A 26 -7.03 -15.35 -4.07
N GLU A 27 -8.34 -15.13 -4.00
CA GLU A 27 -9.04 -13.86 -4.11
C GLU A 27 -8.81 -12.91 -2.91
N GLN A 28 -8.42 -13.43 -1.74
CA GLN A 28 -8.13 -12.64 -0.54
C GLN A 28 -6.64 -12.24 -0.42
N ILE A 29 -5.78 -12.84 -1.24
CA ILE A 29 -4.34 -12.58 -1.20
C ILE A 29 -4.00 -11.50 -2.24
N PRO A 30 -3.27 -10.43 -1.89
CA PRO A 30 -2.90 -9.36 -2.81
C PRO A 30 -1.77 -9.79 -3.76
N LEU A 31 -1.95 -10.90 -4.47
CA LEU A 31 -0.94 -11.61 -5.28
C LEU A 31 -0.11 -10.68 -6.19
N ARG A 32 -0.76 -9.68 -6.78
CA ARG A 32 -0.14 -8.76 -7.75
C ARG A 32 0.88 -7.81 -7.11
N TRP A 33 0.77 -7.58 -5.80
CA TRP A 33 1.68 -6.73 -5.05
C TRP A 33 2.73 -7.53 -4.27
N MET A 34 2.63 -8.87 -4.26
CA MET A 34 3.53 -9.72 -3.47
C MET A 34 4.93 -9.82 -4.08
N ALA A 35 5.92 -9.81 -3.20
CA ALA A 35 7.31 -10.07 -3.55
C ALA A 35 7.54 -11.57 -3.83
N PRO A 36 8.56 -11.96 -4.62
CA PRO A 36 8.80 -13.35 -5.00
C PRO A 36 9.05 -14.28 -3.80
N GLU A 37 9.65 -13.78 -2.72
CA GLU A 37 9.84 -14.50 -1.47
C GLU A 37 8.54 -14.76 -0.70
N CYS A 38 7.55 -13.86 -0.82
CA CYS A 38 6.23 -14.05 -0.23
C CYS A 38 5.41 -15.14 -0.96
N LEU A 39 5.79 -15.49 -2.20
CA LEU A 39 5.13 -16.53 -3.01
C LEU A 39 5.67 -17.95 -2.75
N LYS A 40 6.67 -18.09 -1.87
CA LYS A 40 7.28 -19.36 -1.49
C LYS A 40 6.68 -19.84 -0.16
N ARG A 41 6.90 -21.12 0.17
CA ARG A 41 6.60 -21.67 1.50
C ARG A 41 7.91 -21.98 2.24
N PRO A 42 8.05 -21.57 3.52
CA PRO A 42 7.14 -20.66 4.24
C PRO A 42 7.10 -19.26 3.59
N GLN A 43 5.99 -18.54 3.78
CA GLN A 43 5.87 -17.17 3.27
C GLN A 43 6.76 -16.25 4.11
N LEU A 44 7.57 -15.43 3.44
CA LEU A 44 8.48 -14.51 4.11
C LEU A 44 8.06 -13.07 3.86
N TRP A 45 7.62 -12.39 4.91
CA TRP A 45 7.21 -10.98 4.89
C TRP A 45 8.27 -10.13 5.58
N SER A 46 8.64 -9.00 4.98
CA SER A 46 9.68 -8.11 5.50
C SER A 46 9.49 -6.67 5.01
N LEU A 47 10.25 -5.73 5.58
CA LEU A 47 10.32 -4.37 5.03
C LEU A 47 10.75 -4.36 3.55
N LYS A 48 11.53 -5.35 3.11
CA LYS A 48 11.94 -5.50 1.71
C LYS A 48 10.80 -6.01 0.81
N SER A 49 9.86 -6.79 1.34
CA SER A 49 8.65 -7.16 0.58
C SER A 49 7.71 -5.96 0.43
N ASP A 50 7.67 -5.06 1.41
CA ASP A 50 6.94 -3.80 1.29
C ASP A 50 7.57 -2.86 0.25
N VAL A 51 8.90 -2.84 0.16
CA VAL A 51 9.60 -2.12 -0.93
C VAL A 51 9.16 -2.62 -2.30
N TRP A 52 9.03 -3.94 -2.47
CA TRP A 52 8.55 -4.52 -3.73
C TRP A 52 7.13 -4.07 -4.07
N SER A 53 6.20 -4.16 -3.11
CA SER A 53 4.80 -3.75 -3.32
C SER A 53 4.68 -2.26 -3.62
N PHE A 54 5.56 -1.42 -3.05
CA PHE A 54 5.67 -0.02 -3.39
C PHE A 54 6.10 0.22 -4.86
N GLY A 55 6.96 -0.63 -5.42
CA GLY A 55 7.27 -0.59 -6.85
C GLY A 55 6.05 -0.83 -7.74
N VAL A 56 5.17 -1.76 -7.33
CA VAL A 56 3.90 -2.01 -8.02
C VAL A 56 2.95 -0.80 -7.88
N LEU A 57 2.88 -0.19 -6.69
CA LEU A 57 2.11 1.05 -6.49
C LEU A 57 2.61 2.19 -7.38
N LEU A 58 3.93 2.37 -7.50
CA LEU A 58 4.49 3.37 -8.41
C LEU A 58 4.07 3.12 -9.86
N TYR A 59 4.09 1.86 -10.30
CA TYR A 59 3.57 1.49 -11.61
C TYR A 59 2.11 1.92 -11.78
N GLU A 60 1.24 1.61 -10.82
CA GLU A 60 -0.18 1.98 -10.88
C GLU A 60 -0.39 3.49 -10.96
N ILE A 61 0.36 4.27 -10.18
CA ILE A 61 0.30 5.75 -10.22
C ILE A 61 0.60 6.27 -11.63
N PHE A 62 1.66 5.77 -12.26
CA PHE A 62 2.05 6.21 -13.60
C PHE A 62 1.17 5.62 -14.71
N ASN A 63 0.56 4.47 -14.46
CA ASN A 63 -0.35 3.79 -15.36
C ASN A 63 -1.84 4.09 -15.07
N GLU A 64 -2.13 5.27 -14.54
CA GLU A 64 -3.50 5.81 -14.37
C GLU A 64 -4.42 4.92 -13.52
N GLY A 65 -3.85 4.24 -12.53
CA GLY A 65 -4.59 3.36 -11.61
C GLY A 65 -5.04 2.04 -12.23
N GLN A 66 -4.57 1.70 -13.44
CA GLN A 66 -4.88 0.39 -14.01
C GLN A 66 -4.23 -0.73 -13.19
N LYS A 67 -5.02 -1.78 -13.00
CA LYS A 67 -4.61 -2.99 -12.28
C LYS A 67 -3.34 -3.60 -12.91
N PRO A 68 -2.34 -4.00 -12.11
CA PRO A 68 -1.17 -4.73 -12.61
C PRO A 68 -1.58 -6.05 -13.27
N TRP A 69 -1.14 -6.32 -14.51
CA TRP A 69 -1.49 -7.49 -15.34
C TRP A 69 -3.01 -7.76 -15.42
N PRO A 70 -3.82 -6.85 -15.99
CA PRO A 70 -5.27 -6.91 -15.93
C PRO A 70 -5.85 -8.21 -16.51
N ASP A 71 -5.23 -8.71 -17.59
CA ASP A 71 -5.73 -9.85 -18.37
C ASP A 71 -5.09 -11.20 -18.00
N ASP A 72 -4.09 -11.20 -17.11
CA ASP A 72 -3.38 -12.43 -16.77
C ASP A 72 -4.04 -13.18 -15.60
N PRO A 73 -4.11 -14.53 -15.67
CA PRO A 73 -4.61 -15.34 -14.56
C PRO A 73 -3.58 -15.43 -13.42
N PRO A 74 -4.03 -15.64 -12.16
CA PRO A 74 -3.16 -15.68 -10.97
C PRO A 74 -1.90 -16.54 -11.11
N LYS A 75 -2.03 -17.75 -11.69
CA LYS A 75 -0.89 -18.67 -11.89
C LYS A 75 0.19 -18.08 -12.81
N LYS A 76 -0.21 -17.34 -13.86
CA LYS A 76 0.72 -16.68 -14.78
C LYS A 76 1.46 -15.55 -14.07
N ILE A 77 0.74 -14.72 -13.31
CA ILE A 77 1.32 -13.61 -12.53
C ILE A 77 2.33 -14.11 -11.52
N ALA A 78 1.98 -15.14 -10.74
CA ALA A 78 2.90 -15.74 -9.79
C ALA A 78 4.18 -16.26 -10.48
N THR A 79 4.07 -16.77 -11.70
CA THR A 79 5.21 -17.20 -12.51
C THR A 79 6.06 -16.02 -12.99
N LEU A 80 5.44 -14.92 -13.42
CA LEU A 80 6.12 -13.69 -13.83
C LEU A 80 6.90 -13.07 -12.66
N ILE A 81 6.26 -12.92 -11.51
CA ILE A 81 6.87 -12.38 -10.28
C ILE A 81 8.08 -13.23 -9.86
N ARG A 82 7.94 -14.57 -9.82
CA ARG A 82 9.07 -15.47 -9.47
C ARG A 82 10.25 -15.36 -10.44
N LYS A 83 10.01 -14.99 -11.70
CA LYS A 83 11.03 -14.78 -12.73
C LYS A 83 11.55 -13.35 -12.79
N GLY A 84 11.04 -12.43 -11.96
CA GLY A 84 11.40 -11.01 -12.00
C GLY A 84 10.92 -10.29 -13.28
N LYS A 85 9.96 -10.88 -14.01
CA LYS A 85 9.39 -10.29 -15.22
C LYS A 85 8.25 -9.36 -14.82
N MET A 86 8.61 -8.13 -14.49
CA MET A 86 7.69 -7.12 -13.99
C MET A 86 7.09 -6.27 -15.11
N LEU A 87 6.24 -5.31 -14.73
CA LEU A 87 5.44 -4.49 -15.64
C LEU A 87 6.33 -3.44 -16.34
N GLU A 88 5.97 -3.09 -17.57
CA GLU A 88 6.65 -2.03 -18.31
C GLU A 88 5.99 -0.68 -18.02
N PHE A 89 6.78 0.30 -17.57
CA PHE A 89 6.26 1.63 -17.32
C PHE A 89 5.88 2.36 -18.62
N PRO A 90 4.78 3.13 -18.62
CA PRO A 90 4.42 3.98 -19.74
C PRO A 90 5.58 4.90 -20.20
N PRO A 91 5.62 5.29 -21.49
CA PRO A 91 6.67 6.18 -22.02
C PRO A 91 6.78 7.51 -21.26
N LYS A 92 5.65 8.05 -20.76
CA LYS A 92 5.56 9.30 -20.00
C LYS A 92 6.22 9.28 -18.61
N THR A 93 6.59 8.11 -18.09
CA THR A 93 7.21 8.01 -16.76
C THR A 93 8.65 8.54 -16.81
N PRO A 94 9.06 9.42 -15.87
CA PRO A 94 10.44 9.91 -15.80
C PRO A 94 11.47 8.77 -15.71
N ALA A 95 12.59 8.91 -16.41
CA ALA A 95 13.63 7.87 -16.48
C ALA A 95 14.15 7.48 -15.09
N GLN A 96 14.35 8.46 -14.21
CA GLN A 96 14.83 8.24 -12.85
C GLN A 96 13.87 7.37 -12.01
N ILE A 97 12.56 7.45 -12.27
CA ILE A 97 11.58 6.56 -11.63
C ILE A 97 11.70 5.15 -12.18
N LYS A 98 11.85 4.99 -13.50
CA LYS A 98 12.03 3.65 -14.13
C LYS A 98 13.29 2.97 -13.58
N GLU A 99 14.39 3.70 -13.49
CA GLU A 99 15.65 3.20 -12.93
C GLU A 99 15.54 2.83 -11.44
N MET A 100 14.84 3.66 -10.65
CA MET A 100 14.58 3.36 -9.25
C MET A 100 13.76 2.07 -9.09
N VAL A 101 12.68 1.93 -9.86
CA VAL A 101 11.82 0.76 -9.77
C VAL A 101 12.51 -0.51 -10.29
N ALA A 102 13.41 -0.39 -11.27
CA ALA A 102 14.25 -1.51 -11.69
C ALA A 102 15.11 -2.06 -10.53
N LYS A 103 15.60 -1.20 -9.62
CA LYS A 103 16.31 -1.63 -8.40
C LYS A 103 15.37 -2.22 -7.34
N ILE A 104 14.15 -1.67 -7.22
CA ILE A 104 13.10 -2.19 -6.33
C ILE A 104 12.73 -3.62 -6.70
N TRP A 105 12.63 -3.93 -7.99
CA TRP A 105 12.27 -5.25 -8.49
C TRP A 105 13.45 -6.23 -8.61
N SER A 106 14.47 -6.09 -7.74
CA SER A 106 15.46 -7.15 -7.56
C SER A 106 14.83 -8.38 -6.90
N LEU A 107 15.14 -9.56 -7.44
CA LEU A 107 14.71 -10.84 -6.88
C LEU A 107 15.33 -11.11 -5.50
N THR A 108 16.54 -10.57 -5.25
CA THR A 108 17.22 -10.70 -3.96
C THR A 108 16.79 -9.54 -3.05
N PRO A 109 16.10 -9.80 -1.93
CA PRO A 109 15.55 -8.74 -1.07
C PRO A 109 16.60 -7.72 -0.59
N ASP A 110 17.80 -8.19 -0.27
CA ASP A 110 18.87 -7.33 0.24
C ASP A 110 19.39 -6.32 -0.80
N GLN A 111 19.28 -6.66 -2.08
CA GLN A 111 19.68 -5.78 -3.19
C GLN A 111 18.66 -4.66 -3.48
N ARG A 112 17.44 -4.76 -2.93
CA ARG A 112 16.44 -3.70 -3.08
C ARG A 112 16.86 -2.50 -2.23
N PRO A 113 16.62 -1.25 -2.67
CA PRO A 113 16.83 -0.09 -1.80
C PRO A 113 15.90 -0.16 -0.58
N THR A 114 16.26 0.58 0.46
CA THR A 114 15.39 0.84 1.60
C THR A 114 14.35 1.91 1.24
N MET A 115 13.22 1.93 1.96
CA MET A 115 12.23 3.00 1.81
C MET A 115 12.81 4.40 2.01
N ASN A 116 13.81 4.54 2.89
CA ASN A 116 14.47 5.83 3.14
C ASN A 116 15.28 6.33 1.93
N GLU A 117 16.00 5.43 1.26
CA GLU A 117 16.74 5.74 0.02
C GLU A 117 15.77 6.11 -1.12
N ILE A 118 14.66 5.37 -1.23
CA ILE A 118 13.58 5.67 -2.18
C ILE A 118 13.01 7.07 -1.91
N ALA A 119 12.63 7.36 -0.66
CA ALA A 119 12.04 8.65 -0.27
C ALA A 119 12.99 9.82 -0.54
N THR A 120 14.29 9.64 -0.25
CA THR A 120 15.34 10.63 -0.53
C THR A 120 15.46 10.88 -2.03
N SER A 121 15.47 9.82 -2.84
CA SER A 121 15.55 9.91 -4.30
C SER A 121 14.32 10.62 -4.89
N ILE A 122 13.11 10.27 -4.45
CA ILE A 122 11.88 10.94 -4.88
C ILE A 122 11.88 12.42 -4.47
N THR A 123 12.36 12.73 -3.27
CA THR A 123 12.45 14.12 -2.77
C THR A 123 13.42 14.96 -3.60
N ALA A 124 14.54 14.39 -4.02
CA ALA A 124 15.48 15.04 -4.92
C ALA A 124 14.83 15.31 -6.30
N LEU A 125 14.21 14.29 -6.91
CA LEU A 125 13.52 14.43 -8.18
C LEU A 125 12.40 15.47 -8.15
N ARG A 126 11.67 15.57 -7.04
CA ARG A 126 10.65 16.59 -6.83
C ARG A 126 11.21 18.01 -6.87
N LYS A 127 12.46 18.25 -6.48
CA LYS A 127 13.07 19.59 -6.54
C LYS A 127 13.46 19.97 -7.98
N GLU A 128 13.82 18.97 -8.78
CA GLU A 128 14.20 19.16 -10.19
C GLU A 128 12.97 19.37 -11.09
N ILE A 129 11.89 18.64 -10.81
CA ILE A 129 10.62 18.78 -11.53
C ILE A 129 9.86 19.96 -10.92
N LYS A 130 9.61 21.02 -11.70
CA LYS A 130 8.70 22.11 -11.29
C LYS A 130 7.27 21.59 -11.20
N LEU A 131 6.93 20.94 -10.10
CA LEU A 131 5.58 20.46 -9.83
C LEU A 131 4.65 21.68 -9.66
N THR A 132 3.58 21.71 -10.44
CA THR A 132 2.44 22.58 -10.14
C THR A 132 1.87 22.18 -8.78
N ASN A 133 1.53 23.16 -7.95
CA ASN A 133 0.91 22.91 -6.65
C ASN A 133 -0.29 21.96 -6.83
N PRO A 134 -0.40 20.85 -6.06
CA PRO A 134 -1.51 19.91 -6.17
C PRO A 134 -2.89 20.56 -6.04
N SER A 135 -3.00 21.66 -5.27
CA SER A 135 -4.26 22.44 -5.16
C SER A 135 -4.64 23.18 -6.46
N LYS A 136 -3.70 23.33 -7.40
CA LYS A 136 -3.94 23.82 -8.76
C LYS A 136 -4.04 22.69 -9.80
N ALA A 137 -3.77 21.44 -9.41
CA ALA A 137 -3.94 20.30 -10.29
C ALA A 137 -5.44 20.00 -10.40
N VAL A 138 -5.98 20.08 -11.61
CA VAL A 138 -7.38 19.69 -11.85
C VAL A 138 -7.44 18.17 -11.75
N ILE A 139 -8.04 17.67 -10.66
CA ILE A 139 -8.45 16.27 -10.60
C ILE A 139 -9.47 16.08 -11.73
N LYS A 140 -9.11 15.32 -12.76
CA LYS A 140 -10.09 14.89 -13.75
C LYS A 140 -11.16 14.12 -12.99
N GLN A 141 -12.35 14.69 -12.93
CA GLN A 141 -13.52 14.02 -12.36
C GLN A 141 -13.64 12.66 -13.05
N VAL A 142 -13.47 11.59 -12.29
CA VAL A 142 -13.76 10.24 -12.77
C VAL A 142 -15.27 10.19 -12.91
N ILE A 143 -15.76 10.02 -14.14
CA ILE A 143 -17.18 10.17 -14.52
C ILE A 143 -18.11 9.31 -13.65
N SER A 144 -17.60 8.25 -13.03
CA SER A 144 -18.36 7.29 -12.23
C SER A 144 -18.25 7.44 -10.71
N VAL A 145 -17.55 8.46 -10.18
CA VAL A 145 -17.31 8.58 -8.73
C VAL A 145 -18.06 9.78 -8.15
N SER A 146 -19.24 9.50 -7.57
CA SER A 146 -19.99 10.46 -6.76
C SER A 146 -19.45 10.46 -5.34
N ARG A 147 -18.79 11.54 -4.93
CA ARG A 147 -18.34 11.71 -3.54
C ARG A 147 -19.54 12.17 -2.71
N SER A 148 -20.21 11.26 -2.02
CA SER A 148 -21.22 11.64 -1.03
C SER A 148 -20.52 12.34 0.13
N LYS A 149 -20.85 13.61 0.39
CA LYS A 149 -20.49 14.28 1.64
C LYS A 149 -21.20 13.53 2.77
N SER A 150 -20.46 12.73 3.55
CA SER A 150 -20.88 12.45 4.92
C SER A 150 -20.54 13.69 5.75
N GLU A 151 -21.58 14.35 6.25
CA GLU A 151 -21.47 15.43 7.23
C GLU A 151 -20.79 14.88 8.48
N THR A 152 -19.55 15.29 8.74
CA THR A 152 -19.02 15.26 10.11
C THR A 152 -19.38 16.61 10.72
N ASN A 153 -20.55 16.68 11.35
CA ASN A 153 -20.78 17.66 12.40
C ASN A 153 -19.91 17.21 13.58
N ALA A 154 -18.68 17.71 13.62
CA ALA A 154 -17.94 17.79 14.86
C ALA A 154 -18.50 19.03 15.57
N ASP A 155 -19.59 18.84 16.31
CA ASP A 155 -20.03 19.81 17.29
C ASP A 155 -19.01 19.76 18.43
N ASP A 156 -18.21 20.84 18.51
CA ASP A 156 -17.61 21.34 19.74
C ASP A 156 -18.72 21.41 20.80
N ASP A 157 -18.64 20.61 21.88
CA ASP A 157 -19.23 20.89 23.20
C ASP A 157 -18.98 19.71 24.16
N ASP A 158 -17.87 19.74 24.93
CA ASP A 158 -17.86 19.24 26.31
C ASP A 158 -16.69 19.86 27.11
N GLU A 159 -16.81 21.16 27.41
CA GLU A 159 -16.08 21.80 28.50
C GLU A 159 -17.03 21.95 29.70
N SER A 160 -17.33 20.89 30.46
CA SER A 160 -18.13 21.03 31.69
C SER A 160 -18.10 19.86 32.69
N LEU A 161 -17.00 19.14 32.92
CA LEU A 161 -16.91 18.25 34.10
C LEU A 161 -15.55 18.34 34.81
N ARG A 162 -15.21 19.56 35.26
CA ARG A 162 -14.32 19.76 36.40
C ARG A 162 -15.03 20.61 37.44
N SER A 163 -15.01 20.11 38.67
CA SER A 163 -15.40 20.77 39.92
C SER A 163 -16.90 20.83 40.23
N LYS A 164 -17.36 19.88 41.06
CA LYS A 164 -18.07 20.12 42.35
C LYS A 164 -18.68 18.80 42.81
N THR A 165 -18.08 18.17 43.81
CA THR A 165 -18.78 17.60 44.98
C THR A 165 -17.69 17.31 46.01
N SER A 166 -17.40 18.30 46.85
CA SER A 166 -16.73 18.09 48.12
C SER A 166 -17.75 18.20 49.24
N ARG A 167 -17.89 17.09 49.98
CA ARG A 167 -17.86 17.00 51.45
C ARG A 167 -19.19 16.91 52.26
N SER A 168 -19.12 15.96 53.21
CA SER A 168 -19.80 15.85 54.53
C SER A 168 -21.22 15.25 54.55
N THR A 169 -21.66 14.39 55.48
CA THR A 169 -21.14 13.78 56.74
C THR A 169 -22.11 12.68 57.23
N GLU A 170 -21.66 11.83 58.17
CA GLU A 170 -22.44 11.01 59.14
C GLU A 170 -23.33 9.88 58.59
N LYS A 171 -23.19 8.62 59.04
CA LYS A 171 -23.25 8.11 60.43
C LYS A 171 -22.51 6.78 60.58
#